data_AF-A0A7S3TEY0-F1
#
_entry.id   AF-A0A7S3TEY0-F1
#
_cell.length_a   1.000
_cell.length_b   1.000
_cell.length_c   1.000
_cell.angle_alpha   90.00
_cell.angle_beta   90.00
_cell.angle_gamma   90.00
#
_symmetry.space_group_name_H-M   'P 1'
#
loop_
_entity.id
_entity.type
_entity.pdbx_description
1 polymer ?
#
loop_
_entity_poly.entity_id
_entity_poly.type
_entity_poly.pdbx_seq_one_letter_code
_entity_poly.pdbx_strand_id
1 'polypeptide(L)'
;APPRWVASLDAFRSVPQDLAEASATGATMTLLAVVTCSVLFLCEMSAFMTTKPRTDVVLDSNQDALLRINFDVTMLDMACDHVTVGVWDAFGTERMNITRNIQKQRIDHKGKVSGRFYTEDELVELEYSDKSFTKEEQAELDSDWSSSSDQFHHSDFQSVVDAHDYTFVNFYADWCPHCREFSKVWVKFEERVNSGEDAMVDADGVHANVRVLKINCVDFEETCQEQKVGAFPSVRLYRRGFDKKAWIDYRGRREIESLSQFAKAEVRKRHIHTGAHFHEIFGEGCRIAGNVEVARVPGTVHFQAMHSNEK
;
A
#
# COMPACT_ATOMS: atom_id res chain seq x y z
N ALA A 1 -10.90 12.64 -91.87
CA ALA A 1 -9.46 12.37 -91.97
C ALA A 1 -8.81 12.75 -90.64
N PRO A 2 -8.08 11.84 -89.96
CA PRO A 2 -7.43 12.16 -88.70
C PRO A 2 -6.31 13.20 -88.92
N PRO A 3 -5.98 14.00 -87.90
CA PRO A 3 -4.98 15.06 -88.00
C PRO A 3 -3.55 14.50 -88.22
N ARG A 4 -2.76 15.20 -89.05
CA ARG A 4 -1.46 14.74 -89.62
C ARG A 4 -0.36 14.40 -88.59
N TRP A 5 -0.51 14.77 -87.33
CA TRP A 5 0.49 14.53 -86.28
C TRP A 5 0.42 13.12 -85.68
N VAL A 6 -0.67 12.38 -85.88
CA VAL A 6 -0.81 11.01 -85.37
C VAL A 6 -0.04 10.01 -86.25
N ALA A 7 0.21 10.34 -87.53
CA ALA A 7 0.91 9.48 -88.48
C ALA A 7 2.42 9.33 -88.22
N SER A 8 3.02 10.19 -87.38
CA SER A 8 4.45 10.11 -87.04
C SER A 8 4.75 9.27 -85.79
N LEU A 9 3.72 8.77 -85.10
CA LEU A 9 3.86 7.95 -83.88
C LEU A 9 3.69 6.45 -84.14
N ASP A 10 3.47 6.05 -85.39
CA ASP A 10 3.26 4.64 -85.75
C ASP A 10 4.62 3.97 -86.06
N ALA A 11 5.14 3.21 -85.08
CA ALA A 11 6.46 2.59 -85.14
C ALA A 11 6.51 1.30 -85.98
N PHE A 12 5.40 0.86 -86.57
CA PHE A 12 5.31 -0.38 -87.35
C PHE A 12 5.09 -0.13 -88.85
N ARG A 13 5.77 -0.92 -89.70
CA ARG A 13 5.62 -0.86 -91.16
C ARG A 13 4.22 -1.36 -91.54
N SER A 14 3.38 -0.47 -92.05
CA SER A 14 2.00 -0.78 -92.44
C SER A 14 1.97 -1.85 -93.53
N VAL A 15 1.15 -2.88 -93.32
CA VAL A 15 0.97 -3.99 -94.26
C VAL A 15 0.16 -3.49 -95.47
N PRO A 16 0.48 -3.91 -96.71
CA PRO A 16 -0.29 -3.52 -97.90
C PRO A 16 -1.78 -3.85 -97.71
N GLN A 17 -2.67 -2.90 -98.06
CA GLN A 17 -4.12 -2.98 -97.80
C GLN A 17 -4.79 -4.21 -98.46
N ASP A 18 -4.16 -4.82 -99.46
CA ASP A 18 -4.66 -5.98 -100.20
C ASP A 18 -4.52 -7.33 -99.44
N LEU A 19 -3.81 -7.35 -98.31
CA LEU A 19 -3.58 -8.54 -97.47
C LEU A 19 -4.22 -8.42 -96.07
N ALA A 20 -4.90 -7.31 -95.78
CA ALA A 20 -5.49 -7.00 -94.48
C ALA A 20 -7.00 -6.80 -94.60
N GLU A 21 -7.79 -7.83 -94.29
CA GLU A 21 -9.23 -7.67 -94.16
C GLU A 21 -9.56 -7.03 -92.80
N ALA A 22 -10.08 -5.80 -92.84
CA ALA A 22 -10.58 -5.13 -91.64
C ALA A 22 -11.87 -5.82 -91.17
N SER A 23 -11.75 -6.78 -90.25
CA SER A 23 -12.93 -7.42 -89.66
C SER A 23 -13.50 -6.56 -88.53
N ALA A 24 -14.82 -6.34 -88.56
CA ALA A 24 -15.52 -5.60 -87.51
C ALA A 24 -15.35 -6.27 -86.13
N THR A 25 -15.16 -7.59 -86.09
CA THR A 25 -14.93 -8.35 -84.86
C THR A 25 -13.52 -8.14 -84.29
N GLY A 26 -12.50 -7.95 -85.14
CA GLY A 26 -11.16 -7.61 -84.70
C GLY A 26 -11.12 -6.23 -84.04
N ALA A 27 -11.80 -5.24 -84.65
CA ALA A 27 -11.91 -3.89 -84.12
C ALA A 27 -12.59 -3.86 -82.74
N THR A 28 -13.68 -4.61 -82.54
CA THR A 28 -14.37 -4.68 -81.24
C THR A 28 -13.51 -5.36 -80.17
N MET A 29 -12.75 -6.41 -80.51
CA MET A 29 -11.84 -7.06 -79.58
C MET A 29 -10.69 -6.14 -79.14
N THR A 30 -10.09 -5.37 -80.06
CA THR A 30 -9.07 -4.38 -79.69
C THR A 30 -9.62 -3.26 -78.82
N LEU A 31 -10.85 -2.81 -79.08
CA LEU A 31 -11.48 -1.75 -78.29
C LEU A 31 -11.80 -2.24 -76.87
N LEU A 32 -12.29 -3.48 -76.73
CA LEU A 32 -12.44 -4.15 -75.44
C LEU A 32 -11.10 -4.27 -74.69
N ALA A 33 -10.03 -4.70 -75.36
CA ALA A 33 -8.71 -4.84 -74.75
C ALA A 33 -8.13 -3.49 -74.27
N VAL A 34 -8.30 -2.43 -75.05
CA VAL A 34 -7.83 -1.09 -74.64
C VAL A 34 -8.66 -0.55 -73.47
N VAL A 35 -9.98 -0.78 -73.46
CA VAL A 35 -10.85 -0.40 -72.35
C VAL A 35 -10.47 -1.15 -71.08
N THR A 36 -10.27 -2.47 -71.14
CA THR A 36 -9.86 -3.26 -69.96
C THR A 36 -8.49 -2.84 -69.44
N CYS A 37 -7.50 -2.62 -70.33
CA CYS A 37 -6.18 -2.13 -69.93
C CYS A 37 -6.26 -0.73 -69.29
N SER A 38 -7.09 0.15 -69.83
CA SER A 38 -7.29 1.51 -69.28
C SER A 38 -7.94 1.47 -67.90
N VAL A 39 -8.94 0.60 -67.70
CA VAL A 39 -9.59 0.41 -66.39
C VAL A 39 -8.58 -0.12 -65.37
N LEU A 40 -7.81 -1.15 -65.73
CA LEU A 40 -6.79 -1.71 -64.82
C LEU A 40 -5.72 -0.66 -64.45
N PHE A 41 -5.27 0.14 -65.41
CA PHE A 41 -4.30 1.20 -65.16
C PHE A 41 -4.85 2.25 -64.18
N LEU A 42 -6.10 2.68 -64.35
CA LEU A 42 -6.74 3.63 -63.45
C LEU A 42 -6.94 3.05 -62.04
N CYS A 43 -7.29 1.77 -61.93
CA CYS A 43 -7.42 1.08 -60.64
C CYS A 43 -6.08 0.98 -59.90
N GLU A 44 -5.02 0.53 -60.56
CA GLU A 44 -3.68 0.43 -59.96
C GLU A 44 -3.11 1.79 -59.59
N MET A 45 -3.30 2.80 -60.46
CA MET A 45 -2.86 4.17 -60.19
C MET A 45 -3.61 4.76 -58.97
N SER A 46 -4.90 4.48 -58.84
CA SER A 46 -5.69 4.87 -57.67
C SER A 46 -5.20 4.15 -56.40
N ALA A 47 -4.90 2.85 -56.49
CA ALA A 47 -4.35 2.07 -55.40
C ALA A 47 -2.96 2.57 -54.98
N PHE A 48 -2.12 2.98 -55.93
CA PHE A 48 -0.80 3.56 -55.68
C PHE A 48 -0.88 4.95 -55.04
N MET A 49 -1.81 5.80 -55.49
CA MET A 49 -2.08 7.09 -54.86
C MET A 49 -2.73 6.98 -53.48
N THR A 50 -3.25 5.80 -53.12
CA THR A 50 -3.78 5.56 -51.78
C THR A 50 -2.62 5.38 -50.81
N THR A 51 -2.38 6.40 -49.98
CA THR A 51 -1.39 6.33 -48.90
C THR A 51 -1.86 5.34 -47.83
N LYS A 52 -1.17 4.19 -47.72
CA LYS A 52 -1.36 3.28 -46.59
C LYS A 52 -0.37 3.65 -45.48
N PRO A 53 -0.84 3.98 -44.26
CA PRO A 53 0.07 4.16 -43.14
C PRO A 53 0.77 2.82 -42.86
N ARG A 54 2.10 2.79 -42.97
CA ARG A 54 2.94 1.65 -42.59
C ARG A 54 3.57 1.96 -41.24
N THR A 55 3.27 1.14 -40.24
CA THR A 55 3.90 1.21 -38.92
C THR A 55 5.23 0.45 -38.98
N ASP A 56 6.33 1.16 -39.12
CA ASP A 56 7.66 0.56 -38.94
C ASP A 56 8.08 0.74 -37.48
N VAL A 57 8.39 -0.37 -36.82
CA VAL A 57 8.87 -0.40 -35.44
C VAL A 57 10.37 -0.15 -35.47
N VAL A 58 10.79 1.07 -35.16
CA VAL A 58 12.19 1.43 -35.02
C VAL A 58 12.60 1.23 -33.55
N LEU A 59 13.71 0.55 -33.33
CA LEU A 59 14.33 0.45 -32.01
C LEU A 59 14.92 1.83 -31.67
N ASP A 60 14.38 2.50 -30.65
CA ASP A 60 14.93 3.77 -30.17
C ASP A 60 16.36 3.53 -29.65
N SER A 61 17.33 4.28 -30.18
CA SER A 61 18.75 4.15 -29.80
C SER A 61 19.07 4.79 -28.45
N ASN A 62 18.11 5.47 -27.82
CA ASN A 62 18.21 5.92 -26.43
C ASN A 62 17.99 4.74 -25.47
N GLN A 63 19.00 3.89 -25.31
CA GLN A 63 18.96 2.75 -24.38
C GLN A 63 18.93 3.17 -22.90
N ASP A 64 19.24 4.43 -22.57
CA ASP A 64 19.48 4.84 -21.18
C ASP A 64 18.38 5.69 -20.54
N ALA A 65 17.38 6.17 -21.30
CA ALA A 65 16.36 7.06 -20.77
C ALA A 65 15.07 6.31 -20.44
N LEU A 66 14.99 5.76 -19.22
CA LEU A 66 13.72 5.27 -18.66
C LEU A 66 12.63 6.36 -18.79
N LEU A 67 11.43 5.94 -19.17
CA LEU A 67 10.26 6.80 -19.22
C LEU A 67 9.71 6.96 -17.80
N ARG A 68 9.70 8.20 -17.30
CA ARG A 68 9.07 8.53 -16.03
C ARG A 68 7.57 8.76 -16.23
N ILE A 69 6.76 7.90 -15.60
CA ILE A 69 5.30 8.02 -15.54
C ILE A 69 4.94 8.54 -14.15
N ASN A 70 4.38 9.75 -14.08
CA ASN A 70 3.80 10.27 -12.85
C ASN A 70 2.32 9.91 -12.81
N PHE A 71 1.83 9.47 -11.66
CA PHE A 71 0.43 9.09 -11.47
C PHE A 71 -0.08 9.62 -10.13
N ASP A 72 -1.37 9.91 -10.08
CA ASP A 72 -2.11 10.38 -8.90
C ASP A 72 -3.52 9.79 -8.99
N VAL A 73 -3.71 8.66 -8.30
CA VAL A 73 -4.91 7.83 -8.39
C VAL A 73 -5.59 7.80 -7.04
N THR A 74 -6.91 8.03 -7.04
CA THR A 74 -7.74 8.14 -5.85
C THR A 74 -8.77 7.02 -5.88
N MET A 75 -8.71 6.11 -4.93
CA MET A 75 -9.68 5.03 -4.72
C MET A 75 -10.54 5.38 -3.52
N LEU A 76 -11.84 5.60 -3.69
CA LEU A 76 -12.69 6.15 -2.62
C LEU A 76 -13.12 5.11 -1.58
N ASP A 77 -13.17 3.83 -1.96
CA ASP A 77 -13.65 2.71 -1.14
C ASP A 77 -12.58 1.61 -1.02
N MET A 78 -11.30 1.99 -0.97
CA MET A 78 -10.19 1.05 -0.80
C MET A 78 -9.15 1.62 0.15
N ALA A 79 -8.87 0.89 1.23
CA ALA A 79 -7.85 1.23 2.21
C ALA A 79 -6.44 1.22 1.59
N CYS A 80 -5.55 2.10 2.06
CA CYS A 80 -4.20 2.23 1.52
C CYS A 80 -3.33 0.98 1.65
N ASP A 81 -3.68 0.10 2.59
CA ASP A 81 -2.92 -1.10 2.94
C ASP A 81 -3.10 -2.19 1.87
N HIS A 82 -4.26 -2.20 1.20
CA HIS A 82 -4.57 -3.16 0.15
C HIS A 82 -4.11 -2.73 -1.24
N VAL A 83 -3.66 -1.48 -1.39
CA VAL A 83 -3.24 -1.00 -2.70
C VAL A 83 -1.75 -1.15 -2.91
N THR A 84 -1.40 -1.81 -4.01
CA THR A 84 -0.04 -1.97 -4.48
C THR A 84 0.07 -1.41 -5.89
N VAL A 85 1.28 -0.96 -6.25
CA VAL A 85 1.58 -0.47 -7.60
C VAL A 85 2.49 -1.47 -8.29
N GLY A 86 2.05 -1.94 -9.45
CA GLY A 86 2.77 -2.86 -10.30
C GLY A 86 2.95 -2.30 -11.71
N VAL A 87 3.98 -2.79 -12.39
CA VAL A 87 4.29 -2.47 -13.78
C VAL A 87 4.61 -3.77 -14.50
N TRP A 88 3.93 -4.01 -15.60
CA TRP A 88 4.28 -5.08 -16.52
C TRP A 88 4.51 -4.50 -17.92
N ASP A 89 5.48 -5.07 -18.61
CA ASP A 89 5.81 -4.76 -20.00
C ASP A 89 5.36 -5.92 -20.90
N ALA A 90 5.05 -5.64 -22.17
CA ALA A 90 4.74 -6.64 -23.19
C ALA A 90 5.88 -7.66 -23.39
N PHE A 91 7.12 -7.28 -23.04
CA PHE A 91 8.28 -8.17 -23.05
C PHE A 91 8.38 -9.11 -21.84
N GLY A 92 7.37 -9.14 -20.95
CA GLY A 92 7.31 -10.03 -19.80
C GLY A 92 8.14 -9.58 -18.60
N THR A 93 8.61 -8.33 -18.59
CA THR A 93 9.23 -7.75 -17.39
C THR A 93 8.11 -7.31 -16.46
N GLU A 94 8.00 -7.95 -15.30
CA GLU A 94 7.01 -7.63 -14.27
C GLU A 94 7.72 -7.13 -13.02
N ARG A 95 7.29 -5.97 -12.52
CA ARG A 95 7.74 -5.37 -11.25
C ARG A 95 6.50 -5.06 -10.43
N MET A 96 6.21 -5.93 -9.47
CA MET A 96 5.13 -5.75 -8.50
C MET A 96 5.65 -5.06 -7.23
N ASN A 97 4.74 -4.45 -6.48
CA ASN A 97 5.02 -3.84 -5.18
C ASN A 97 6.15 -2.80 -5.24
N ILE A 98 6.09 -1.92 -6.24
CA ILE A 98 7.01 -0.79 -6.33
C ILE A 98 6.66 0.17 -5.19
N THR A 99 7.60 0.43 -4.28
CA THR A 99 7.38 1.38 -3.17
C THR A 99 8.23 2.64 -3.32
N ARG A 100 9.30 2.58 -4.13
CA ARG A 100 10.22 3.71 -4.31
C ARG A 100 9.52 4.83 -5.05
N ASN A 101 9.42 5.99 -4.42
CA ASN A 101 8.75 7.21 -4.90
C ASN A 101 7.22 7.13 -4.97
N ILE A 102 6.59 6.28 -4.15
CA ILE A 102 5.13 6.20 -4.04
C ILE A 102 4.71 6.68 -2.66
N GLN A 103 3.73 7.57 -2.63
CA GLN A 103 3.16 8.13 -1.41
C GLN A 103 1.69 7.73 -1.35
N LYS A 104 1.30 7.11 -0.24
CA LYS A 104 -0.08 6.75 0.07
C LYS A 104 -0.63 7.73 1.09
N GLN A 105 -1.86 8.17 0.87
CA GLN A 105 -2.54 9.12 1.75
C GLN A 105 -4.00 8.71 1.93
N ARG A 106 -4.45 8.64 3.18
CA ARG A 106 -5.84 8.33 3.50
C ARG A 106 -6.74 9.50 3.08
N ILE A 107 -7.87 9.16 2.47
CA ILE A 107 -8.88 10.11 2.03
C ILE A 107 -10.25 9.67 2.55
N ASP A 108 -11.12 10.64 2.76
CA ASP A 108 -12.52 10.39 3.10
C ASP A 108 -13.30 9.94 1.84
N HIS A 109 -14.44 9.25 2.00
CA HIS A 109 -15.32 8.81 0.89
C HIS A 109 -15.76 9.95 -0.05
N LYS A 110 -15.69 11.20 0.42
CA LYS A 110 -15.98 12.43 -0.35
C LYS A 110 -14.77 12.94 -1.14
N GLY A 111 -13.66 12.20 -1.17
CA GLY A 111 -12.40 12.61 -1.79
C GLY A 111 -11.65 13.70 -1.04
N LYS A 112 -12.04 14.02 0.20
CA LYS A 112 -11.34 15.00 1.03
C LYS A 112 -10.18 14.33 1.73
N VAL A 113 -8.99 14.87 1.55
CA VAL A 113 -7.77 14.37 2.18
C VAL A 113 -7.86 14.53 3.70
N SER A 114 -7.73 13.43 4.43
CA SER A 114 -7.77 13.42 5.90
C SER A 114 -6.45 12.85 6.42
N GLY A 115 -5.53 13.73 6.84
CA GLY A 115 -4.27 13.35 7.49
C GLY A 115 -2.99 13.52 6.66
N ARG A 116 -1.87 13.17 7.30
CA ARG A 116 -0.51 13.21 6.75
C ARG A 116 -0.20 11.96 5.90
N PHE A 117 0.87 12.00 5.12
CA PHE A 117 1.40 10.83 4.41
C PHE A 117 1.94 9.82 5.43
N TYR A 118 1.64 8.53 5.24
CA TYR A 118 2.13 7.45 6.07
C TYR A 118 3.12 6.59 5.27
N THR A 119 4.14 6.08 5.94
CA THR A 119 5.03 5.05 5.38
C THR A 119 4.43 3.66 5.56
N GLU A 120 4.79 2.70 4.71
CA GLU A 120 4.28 1.31 4.83
C GLU A 120 4.56 0.70 6.22
N ASP A 121 5.72 1.03 6.81
CA ASP A 121 6.07 0.60 8.18
C ASP A 121 5.10 1.17 9.24
N GLU A 122 4.55 2.37 9.03
CA GLU A 122 3.53 2.97 9.92
C GLU A 122 2.14 2.33 9.70
N LEU A 123 1.86 1.82 8.49
CA LEU A 123 0.59 1.15 8.17
C LEU A 123 0.54 -0.26 8.78
N VAL A 124 1.66 -0.99 8.74
CA VAL A 124 1.82 -2.30 9.39
C VAL A 124 1.67 -2.18 10.92
N GLU A 125 2.13 -1.09 11.52
CA GLU A 125 1.91 -0.81 12.95
C GLU A 125 0.43 -0.66 13.31
N LEU A 126 -0.40 -0.10 12.42
CA LEU A 126 -1.83 0.11 12.64
C LEU A 126 -2.63 -1.18 12.51
N GLU A 127 -2.34 -2.02 11.51
CA GLU A 127 -3.02 -3.31 11.28
C GLU A 127 -2.74 -4.33 12.41
N TYR A 128 -1.53 -4.32 12.99
CA TYR A 128 -1.19 -5.18 14.12
C TYR A 128 -1.90 -4.76 15.43
N SER A 129 -2.30 -3.49 15.53
CA SER A 129 -3.03 -2.94 16.68
C SER A 129 -4.52 -3.33 16.72
N ASP A 130 -4.98 -4.21 15.83
CA ASP A 130 -6.40 -4.58 15.69
C ASP A 130 -6.77 -5.97 16.23
N LYS A 131 -5.86 -6.65 16.96
CA LYS A 131 -6.28 -7.78 17.81
C LYS A 131 -7.24 -7.28 18.89
N SER A 132 -8.54 -7.32 18.63
CA SER A 132 -9.59 -6.95 19.56
C SER A 132 -9.82 -8.09 20.54
N PHE A 133 -9.66 -7.80 21.82
CA PHE A 133 -10.11 -8.68 22.89
C PHE A 133 -11.59 -8.36 23.15
N THR A 134 -12.41 -9.37 23.40
CA THR A 134 -13.76 -9.15 23.93
C THR A 134 -13.66 -8.57 25.35
N LYS A 135 -14.70 -7.86 25.81
CA LYS A 135 -14.71 -7.28 27.17
C LYS A 135 -14.58 -8.35 28.24
N GLU A 136 -15.13 -9.52 27.97
CA GLU A 136 -15.08 -10.70 28.82
C GLU A 136 -13.66 -11.28 28.87
N GLU A 137 -13.00 -11.46 27.73
CA GLU A 137 -11.60 -11.89 27.68
C GLU A 137 -10.68 -10.89 28.38
N GLN A 138 -10.91 -9.60 28.18
CA GLN A 138 -10.14 -8.56 28.84
C GLN A 138 -10.33 -8.59 30.37
N ALA A 139 -11.56 -8.79 30.85
CA ALA A 139 -11.84 -8.89 32.28
C ALA A 139 -11.22 -10.16 32.94
N GLU A 140 -11.25 -11.29 32.25
CA GLU A 140 -10.60 -12.53 32.70
C GLU A 140 -9.08 -12.33 32.80
N LEU A 141 -8.49 -11.73 31.76
CA LEU A 141 -7.06 -11.45 31.69
C LEU A 141 -6.63 -10.44 32.76
N ASP A 142 -7.45 -9.41 32.99
CA ASP A 142 -7.25 -8.44 34.05
C ASP A 142 -7.33 -9.07 35.44
N SER A 143 -8.28 -9.97 35.66
CA SER A 143 -8.40 -10.72 36.90
C SER A 143 -7.14 -11.56 37.14
N ASP A 144 -6.68 -12.30 36.11
CA ASP A 144 -5.47 -13.13 36.15
C ASP A 144 -4.24 -12.32 36.58
N TRP A 145 -3.99 -11.18 35.93
CA TRP A 145 -2.81 -10.36 36.17
C TRP A 145 -2.92 -9.38 37.36
N SER A 146 -4.10 -9.21 37.96
CA SER A 146 -4.29 -8.37 39.15
C SER A 146 -3.85 -9.06 40.46
N SER A 147 -3.88 -10.39 40.49
CA SER A 147 -3.49 -11.16 41.67
C SER A 147 -2.00 -11.47 41.63
N SER A 148 -1.23 -10.96 42.60
CA SER A 148 0.18 -11.35 42.78
C SER A 148 0.34 -12.72 43.44
N SER A 149 -0.60 -13.65 43.25
CA SER A 149 -0.58 -14.97 43.90
C SER A 149 -0.22 -16.06 42.89
N ASP A 150 0.69 -16.94 43.28
CA ASP A 150 1.27 -18.08 42.55
C ASP A 150 0.28 -19.10 41.95
N GLN A 151 -1.03 -18.88 42.09
CA GLN A 151 -2.08 -19.80 41.61
C GLN A 151 -2.44 -19.58 40.14
N PHE A 152 -1.92 -18.53 39.50
CA PHE A 152 -2.23 -18.18 38.12
C PHE A 152 -0.99 -18.33 37.24
N HIS A 153 -1.04 -19.27 36.30
CA HIS A 153 0.01 -19.49 35.32
C HIS A 153 -0.07 -18.39 34.26
N HIS A 154 0.65 -17.30 34.50
CA HIS A 154 0.89 -16.19 33.56
C HIS A 154 1.67 -16.67 32.32
N SER A 155 1.01 -17.45 31.46
CA SER A 155 1.66 -18.13 30.34
C SER A 155 1.96 -17.22 29.15
N ASP A 156 1.35 -16.03 29.08
CA ASP A 156 1.58 -15.08 27.98
C ASP A 156 1.60 -13.61 28.46
N PHE A 157 2.78 -13.12 28.84
CA PHE A 157 3.00 -11.71 29.20
C PHE A 157 2.66 -10.75 28.04
N GLN A 158 2.81 -11.18 26.79
CA GLN A 158 2.52 -10.31 25.65
C GLN A 158 1.02 -10.06 25.52
N SER A 159 0.18 -11.04 25.86
CA SER A 159 -1.28 -10.91 25.79
C SER A 159 -1.82 -9.75 26.66
N VAL A 160 -1.28 -9.56 27.87
CA VAL A 160 -1.69 -8.46 28.77
C VAL A 160 -1.17 -7.11 28.34
N VAL A 161 0.02 -7.07 27.71
CA VAL A 161 0.54 -5.85 27.08
C VAL A 161 -0.31 -5.48 25.87
N ASP A 162 -0.70 -6.47 25.07
CA ASP A 162 -1.51 -6.23 23.87
C ASP A 162 -2.94 -5.84 24.28
N ALA A 163 -3.54 -6.40 25.34
CA ALA A 163 -4.92 -6.07 25.72
C ALA A 163 -5.16 -4.60 26.12
N HIS A 164 -4.11 -3.84 26.44
CA HIS A 164 -4.20 -2.46 26.93
C HIS A 164 -3.42 -1.50 26.04
N ASP A 165 -3.78 -0.21 26.01
CA ASP A 165 -3.03 0.80 25.26
C ASP A 165 -1.64 1.00 25.89
N TYR A 166 -1.62 1.00 27.22
CA TYR A 166 -0.43 1.19 28.04
C TYR A 166 -0.46 0.25 29.24
N THR A 167 0.62 -0.50 29.45
CA THR A 167 0.75 -1.41 30.59
C THR A 167 1.97 -1.03 31.42
N PHE A 168 1.76 -0.56 32.64
CA PHE A 168 2.80 -0.30 33.64
C PHE A 168 3.08 -1.57 34.42
N VAL A 169 4.34 -1.97 34.51
CA VAL A 169 4.75 -3.18 35.21
C VAL A 169 5.86 -2.85 36.19
N ASN A 170 5.67 -3.21 37.45
CA ASN A 170 6.71 -3.19 38.49
C ASN A 170 7.26 -4.60 38.72
N PHE A 171 8.50 -4.81 38.29
CA PHE A 171 9.24 -6.03 38.53
C PHE A 171 9.92 -5.96 39.89
N TYR A 172 9.57 -6.88 40.79
CA TYR A 172 10.02 -6.87 42.18
C TYR A 172 10.45 -8.25 42.69
N ALA A 173 11.01 -8.28 43.90
CA ALA A 173 11.31 -9.50 44.65
C ALA A 173 11.03 -9.28 46.15
N ASP A 174 10.47 -10.27 46.85
CA ASP A 174 10.03 -10.12 48.25
C ASP A 174 11.17 -9.87 49.25
N TRP A 175 12.32 -10.47 48.99
CA TRP A 175 13.50 -10.32 49.84
C TRP A 175 14.13 -8.93 49.72
N CYS A 176 13.80 -8.15 48.67
CA CYS A 176 14.42 -6.85 48.41
C CYS A 176 13.83 -5.75 49.32
N PRO A 177 14.64 -5.10 50.18
CA PRO A 177 14.16 -4.04 51.07
C PRO A 177 13.59 -2.84 50.31
N HIS A 178 14.20 -2.47 49.18
CA HIS A 178 13.73 -1.35 48.36
C HIS A 178 12.38 -1.63 47.68
N CYS A 179 12.09 -2.90 47.36
CA CYS A 179 10.81 -3.31 46.81
C CYS A 179 9.70 -3.23 47.86
N ARG A 180 9.96 -3.70 49.09
CA ARG A 180 8.96 -3.65 50.18
C ARG A 180 8.52 -2.23 50.50
N GLU A 181 9.45 -1.27 50.49
CA GLU A 181 9.08 0.13 50.74
C GLU A 181 8.33 0.74 49.56
N PHE A 182 8.76 0.45 48.33
CA PHE A 182 8.08 0.94 47.13
C PHE A 182 6.68 0.33 46.93
N SER A 183 6.47 -0.91 47.39
CA SER A 183 5.19 -1.62 47.26
C SER A 183 4.00 -0.82 47.79
N LYS A 184 4.17 -0.10 48.92
CA LYS A 184 3.11 0.75 49.49
C LYS A 184 2.68 1.90 48.56
N VAL A 185 3.64 2.45 47.82
CA VAL A 185 3.41 3.53 46.84
C VAL A 185 2.78 2.93 45.58
N TRP A 186 3.28 1.78 45.14
CA TRP A 186 2.81 1.10 43.94
C TRP A 186 1.34 0.68 44.04
N VAL A 187 0.91 0.07 45.15
CA VAL A 187 -0.49 -0.34 45.35
C VAL A 187 -1.46 0.84 45.26
N LYS A 188 -1.07 2.02 45.78
CA LYS A 188 -1.89 3.24 45.67
C LYS A 188 -1.94 3.77 44.24
N PHE A 189 -0.83 3.66 43.51
CA PHE A 189 -0.79 4.05 42.10
C PHE A 189 -1.65 3.10 41.25
N GLU A 190 -1.56 1.81 41.51
CA GLU A 190 -2.39 0.77 40.89
C GLU A 190 -3.88 1.03 41.13
N GLU A 191 -4.28 1.30 42.37
CA GLU A 191 -5.67 1.62 42.72
C GLU A 191 -6.18 2.87 41.97
N ARG A 192 -5.41 3.97 41.95
CA ARG A 192 -5.79 5.21 41.25
C ARG A 192 -5.98 5.03 39.74
N VAL A 193 -5.10 4.25 39.10
CA VAL A 193 -5.13 4.09 37.64
C VAL A 193 -6.14 3.02 37.23
N ASN A 194 -6.13 1.85 37.86
CA ASN A 194 -7.01 0.74 37.50
C ASN A 194 -8.49 1.01 37.87
N SER A 195 -8.78 1.84 38.88
CA SER A 195 -10.16 2.28 39.19
C SER A 195 -10.65 3.42 38.29
N GLY A 196 -9.78 4.02 37.48
CA GLY A 196 -10.09 5.16 36.64
C GLY A 196 -10.16 6.51 37.36
N GLU A 197 -9.69 6.63 38.61
CA GLU A 197 -9.58 7.91 39.34
C GLU A 197 -8.63 8.87 38.62
N ASP A 198 -7.45 8.39 38.22
CA ASP A 198 -6.51 9.13 37.39
C ASP A 198 -6.85 8.93 35.91
N ALA A 199 -7.75 9.76 35.39
CA ALA A 199 -8.10 9.74 33.97
C ALA A 199 -6.84 9.96 33.09
N MET A 200 -6.48 8.92 32.34
CA MET A 200 -5.40 8.95 31.36
C MET A 200 -5.97 9.35 30.01
N VAL A 201 -5.72 10.59 29.63
CA VAL A 201 -6.27 11.19 28.42
C VAL A 201 -5.12 11.50 27.47
N ASP A 202 -5.31 11.14 26.20
CA ASP A 202 -4.34 11.43 25.15
C ASP A 202 -4.39 12.93 24.72
N ALA A 203 -3.68 13.30 23.66
CA ALA A 203 -3.71 14.68 23.18
C ALA A 203 -5.03 15.10 22.50
N ASP A 204 -5.89 14.15 22.11
CA ASP A 204 -7.16 14.38 21.41
C ASP A 204 -8.35 14.43 22.38
N GLY A 205 -8.13 14.16 23.67
CA GLY A 205 -9.17 14.18 24.69
C GLY A 205 -9.85 12.82 24.86
N VAL A 206 -9.29 11.75 24.31
CA VAL A 206 -9.85 10.39 24.38
C VAL A 206 -9.18 9.63 25.53
N HIS A 207 -9.98 8.83 26.24
CA HIS A 207 -9.50 7.99 27.34
C HIS A 207 -8.65 6.83 26.79
N ALA A 208 -7.42 6.71 27.27
CA ALA A 208 -6.56 5.57 26.99
C ALA A 208 -6.80 4.46 28.03
N ASN A 209 -6.85 3.23 27.56
CA ASN A 209 -6.95 2.05 28.40
C ASN A 209 -5.58 1.73 29.02
N VAL A 210 -5.39 2.10 30.28
CA VAL A 210 -4.10 1.95 30.96
C VAL A 210 -4.22 0.95 32.10
N ARG A 211 -3.31 -0.01 32.13
CA ARG A 211 -3.23 -1.04 33.17
C ARG A 211 -1.97 -0.95 33.98
N VAL A 212 -2.07 -1.13 35.29
CA VAL A 212 -0.93 -1.19 36.21
C VAL A 212 -0.85 -2.59 36.84
N LEU A 213 0.32 -3.20 36.76
CA LEU A 213 0.62 -4.57 37.20
C LEU A 213 1.88 -4.62 38.06
N LYS A 214 2.03 -5.69 38.84
CA LYS A 214 3.26 -6.03 39.57
C LYS A 214 3.60 -7.49 39.32
N ILE A 215 4.89 -7.79 39.12
CA ILE A 215 5.38 -9.15 38.84
C ILE A 215 6.50 -9.47 39.83
N ASN A 216 6.33 -10.58 40.55
CA ASN A 216 7.37 -11.13 41.41
C ASN A 216 8.33 -11.96 40.56
N CYS A 217 9.57 -11.50 40.41
CA CYS A 217 10.56 -12.21 39.61
C CYS A 217 11.15 -13.43 40.31
N VAL A 218 10.78 -13.68 41.57
CA VAL A 218 11.09 -14.95 42.27
C VAL A 218 10.15 -16.05 41.80
N ASP A 219 8.85 -15.74 41.64
CA ASP A 219 7.84 -16.71 41.24
C ASP A 219 7.76 -16.84 39.70
N PHE A 220 8.01 -15.74 38.99
CA PHE A 220 7.96 -15.63 37.52
C PHE A 220 9.34 -15.33 36.93
N GLU A 221 10.31 -16.21 37.20
CA GLU A 221 11.70 -16.02 36.78
C GLU A 221 11.82 -15.96 35.24
N GLU A 222 11.13 -16.85 34.51
CA GLU A 222 11.18 -16.92 33.04
C GLU A 222 10.75 -15.59 32.39
N THR A 223 9.60 -15.05 32.79
CA THR A 223 9.11 -13.75 32.30
C THR A 223 10.12 -12.64 32.59
N CYS A 224 10.70 -12.59 33.78
CA CYS A 224 11.68 -11.55 34.13
C CYS A 224 13.00 -11.69 33.37
N GLN A 225 13.43 -12.92 33.06
CA GLN A 225 14.59 -13.18 32.21
C GLN A 225 14.34 -12.76 30.76
N GLU A 226 13.17 -13.10 30.18
CA GLU A 226 12.78 -12.69 28.83
C GLU A 226 12.72 -11.17 28.68
N GLN A 227 12.15 -10.51 29.69
CA GLN A 227 12.13 -9.05 29.77
C GLN A 227 13.51 -8.47 30.14
N LYS A 228 14.54 -9.27 30.42
CA LYS A 228 15.89 -8.79 30.77
C LYS A 228 15.88 -7.84 31.96
N VAL A 229 15.19 -8.20 33.04
CA VAL A 229 15.18 -7.43 34.29
C VAL A 229 16.45 -7.74 35.07
N GLY A 230 17.31 -6.73 35.25
CA GLY A 230 18.61 -6.89 35.91
C GLY A 230 18.69 -6.37 37.35
N ALA A 231 17.68 -5.64 37.83
CA ALA A 231 17.66 -5.04 39.16
C ALA A 231 16.22 -4.85 39.66
N PHE A 232 16.06 -4.73 40.98
CA PHE A 232 14.75 -4.55 41.61
C PHE A 232 14.72 -3.34 42.56
N PRO A 233 13.58 -2.62 42.67
CA PRO A 233 12.43 -2.69 41.76
C PRO A 233 12.75 -2.00 40.43
N SER A 234 12.24 -2.56 39.34
CA SER A 234 12.31 -1.97 37.99
C SER A 234 10.90 -1.71 37.49
N VAL A 235 10.60 -0.44 37.20
CA VAL A 235 9.30 -0.03 36.66
C VAL A 235 9.45 0.24 35.17
N ARG A 236 8.58 -0.39 34.39
CA ARG A 236 8.56 -0.27 32.94
C ARG A 236 7.18 0.06 32.43
N LEU A 237 7.14 0.90 31.41
CA LEU A 237 5.95 1.17 30.62
C LEU A 237 6.06 0.40 29.31
N TYR A 238 5.15 -0.53 29.11
CA TYR A 238 4.92 -1.21 27.84
C TYR A 238 3.82 -0.49 27.09
N ARG A 239 3.95 -0.48 25.76
CA ARG A 239 2.98 0.10 24.85
C ARG A 239 2.49 -1.02 23.95
N ARG A 240 1.21 -0.97 23.58
CA ARG A 240 0.70 -1.81 22.49
C ARG A 240 1.45 -1.49 21.21
N GLY A 241 1.96 -2.52 20.51
CA GLY A 241 2.69 -2.33 19.26
C GLY A 241 3.46 -3.56 18.79
N PHE A 242 4.01 -3.45 17.58
CA PHE A 242 4.72 -4.53 16.89
C PHE A 242 6.03 -4.95 17.59
N ASP A 243 6.77 -3.97 18.14
CA ASP A 243 7.98 -4.27 18.89
C ASP A 243 7.65 -4.76 20.30
N LYS A 244 7.49 -6.08 20.41
CA LYS A 244 7.24 -6.82 21.66
C LYS A 244 8.28 -6.58 22.75
N LYS A 245 9.43 -5.96 22.42
CA LYS A 245 10.53 -5.66 23.36
C LYS A 245 10.78 -4.15 23.50
N ALA A 246 9.87 -3.31 23.02
CA ALA A 246 9.94 -1.88 23.26
C ALA A 246 9.27 -1.53 24.59
N TRP A 247 10.09 -1.18 25.60
CA TRP A 247 9.62 -0.63 26.87
C TRP A 247 10.34 0.68 27.19
N ILE A 248 9.74 1.46 28.09
CA ILE A 248 10.35 2.66 28.65
C ILE A 248 10.59 2.43 30.14
N ASP A 249 11.86 2.49 30.55
CA ASP A 249 12.22 2.40 31.96
C ASP A 249 11.89 3.71 32.69
N TYR A 250 11.12 3.60 33.76
CA TYR A 250 10.88 4.73 34.66
C TYR A 250 12.09 4.93 35.59
N ARG A 251 12.73 6.10 35.47
CA ARG A 251 13.89 6.50 36.29
C ARG A 251 13.59 7.66 37.25
N GLY A 252 12.32 8.04 37.37
CA GLY A 252 11.89 9.15 38.23
C GLY A 252 11.81 8.79 39.71
N ARG A 253 11.27 9.71 40.52
CA ARG A 253 11.10 9.51 41.96
C ARG A 253 10.02 8.47 42.25
N ARG A 254 10.21 7.67 43.29
CA ARG A 254 9.29 6.60 43.70
C ARG A 254 8.14 7.13 44.56
N GLU A 255 7.48 8.17 44.07
CA GLU A 255 6.34 8.86 44.70
C GLU A 255 5.13 8.79 43.76
N ILE A 256 3.92 8.73 44.32
CA ILE A 256 2.68 8.58 43.56
C ILE A 256 2.53 9.68 42.51
N GLU A 257 2.72 10.95 42.92
CA GLU A 257 2.56 12.10 42.02
C GLU A 257 3.55 12.06 40.85
N SER A 258 4.78 11.60 41.08
CA SER A 258 5.78 11.48 40.01
C SER A 258 5.44 10.37 39.02
N LEU A 259 4.86 9.25 39.51
CA LEU A 259 4.37 8.16 38.67
C LEU A 259 3.16 8.58 37.84
N SER A 260 2.14 9.20 38.46
CA SER A 260 0.96 9.70 37.76
C SER A 260 1.32 10.76 36.71
N GLN A 261 2.25 11.68 37.03
CA GLN A 261 2.71 12.68 36.07
C GLN A 261 3.45 12.05 34.88
N PHE A 262 4.32 11.06 35.14
CA PHE A 262 5.01 10.33 34.08
C PHE A 262 4.01 9.59 33.18
N ALA A 263 3.03 8.90 33.77
CA ALA A 263 2.00 8.19 33.02
C ALA A 263 1.20 9.13 32.11
N LYS A 264 0.67 10.23 32.67
CA LYS A 264 -0.06 11.25 31.89
C LYS A 264 0.79 11.85 30.78
N ALA A 265 2.08 12.09 31.03
CA ALA A 265 2.99 12.64 30.03
C ALA A 265 3.27 11.67 28.89
N GLU A 266 3.39 10.37 29.16
CA GLU A 266 3.60 9.35 28.14
C GLU A 266 2.33 9.08 27.32
N VAL A 267 1.16 9.01 27.96
CA VAL A 267 -0.13 8.84 27.27
C VAL A 267 -0.40 10.03 26.34
N ARG A 268 -0.09 11.26 26.75
CA ARG A 268 -0.32 12.45 25.93
C ARG A 268 0.57 12.54 24.67
N LYS A 269 1.69 11.81 24.59
CA LYS A 269 2.62 11.90 23.46
C LYS A 269 2.11 11.21 22.19
N ARG A 270 1.14 10.28 22.29
CA ARG A 270 0.66 9.47 21.15
C ARG A 270 -0.80 9.05 21.33
N HIS A 271 -1.53 9.00 20.23
CA HIS A 271 -2.92 8.56 20.15
C HIS A 271 -2.98 7.05 19.88
N ILE A 272 -3.41 6.25 20.86
CA ILE A 272 -3.57 4.78 20.76
C ILE A 272 -4.81 4.42 21.61
N HIS A 273 -5.79 3.69 21.05
CA HIS A 273 -7.02 3.28 21.73
C HIS A 273 -7.43 1.83 21.44
N THR A 274 -7.57 1.01 22.49
CA THR A 274 -8.13 -0.34 22.43
C THR A 274 -9.66 -0.28 22.38
N GLY A 275 -10.29 -1.06 21.51
CA GLY A 275 -11.75 -1.17 21.47
C GLY A 275 -12.47 -0.01 20.77
N ALA A 276 -11.78 0.69 19.85
CA ALA A 276 -12.43 1.49 18.82
C ALA A 276 -13.23 0.58 17.86
N HIS A 277 -14.29 -0.05 18.36
CA HIS A 277 -15.33 -0.61 17.52
C HIS A 277 -16.06 0.55 16.84
N PHE A 278 -15.60 0.94 15.65
CA PHE A 278 -16.42 1.39 14.52
C PHE A 278 -15.55 1.52 13.26
N HIS A 279 -15.02 0.39 12.79
CA HIS A 279 -14.99 0.11 11.36
C HIS A 279 -16.44 -0.03 10.91
N GLU A 280 -17.12 1.07 10.58
CA GLU A 280 -18.46 1.12 9.96
C GLU A 280 -18.90 2.61 9.94
N ILE A 281 -19.19 3.32 8.86
CA ILE A 281 -19.95 2.98 7.65
C ILE A 281 -19.58 3.92 6.48
N PHE A 282 -18.62 4.85 6.62
CA PHE A 282 -18.19 5.70 5.51
C PHE A 282 -16.71 6.13 5.60
N GLY A 283 -15.91 5.64 4.65
CA GLY A 283 -14.83 6.43 4.04
C GLY A 283 -13.43 6.28 4.60
N GLU A 284 -12.76 5.17 4.27
CA GLU A 284 -11.36 5.32 3.88
C GLU A 284 -11.20 4.95 2.41
N GLY A 285 -10.91 5.96 1.62
CA GLY A 285 -10.24 5.77 0.36
C GLY A 285 -8.74 5.90 0.55
N CYS A 286 -8.01 5.55 -0.51
CA CYS A 286 -6.60 5.82 -0.64
C CYS A 286 -6.31 6.68 -1.86
N ARG A 287 -5.56 7.75 -1.64
CA ARG A 287 -4.87 8.47 -2.71
C ARG A 287 -3.44 7.98 -2.80
N ILE A 288 -3.03 7.61 -4.00
CA ILE A 288 -1.70 7.10 -4.28
C ILE A 288 -1.09 7.98 -5.36
N ALA A 289 -0.05 8.69 -4.98
CA ALA A 289 0.65 9.60 -5.86
C ALA A 289 2.13 9.24 -5.90
N GLY A 290 2.74 9.31 -7.08
CA GLY A 290 4.15 8.96 -7.22
C GLY A 290 4.64 8.96 -8.64
N ASN A 291 5.84 8.41 -8.81
CA ASN A 291 6.41 8.21 -10.13
C ASN A 291 7.06 6.84 -10.27
N VAL A 292 6.86 6.26 -11.45
CA VAL A 292 7.45 4.99 -11.87
C VAL A 292 8.35 5.25 -13.07
N GLU A 293 9.48 4.54 -13.13
CA GLU A 293 10.37 4.54 -14.28
C GLU A 293 10.23 3.22 -15.05
N VAL A 294 9.79 3.31 -16.31
CA VAL A 294 9.53 2.16 -17.18
C VAL A 294 10.41 2.20 -18.42
N ALA A 295 10.67 1.04 -19.03
CA ALA A 295 11.39 1.00 -20.30
C ALA A 295 10.55 1.70 -21.40
N ARG A 296 11.21 2.43 -22.30
CA ARG A 296 10.53 2.98 -23.48
C ARG A 296 10.29 1.84 -24.47
N VAL A 297 9.02 1.48 -24.62
CA VAL A 297 8.58 0.48 -25.58
C VAL A 297 7.54 1.07 -26.52
N PRO A 298 7.58 0.77 -27.83
CA PRO A 298 6.56 1.22 -28.77
C PRO A 298 5.23 0.53 -28.43
N GLY A 299 4.21 1.31 -28.03
CA GLY A 299 2.91 0.77 -27.62
C GLY A 299 2.04 1.77 -26.89
N THR A 300 0.99 1.26 -26.25
CA THR A 300 0.03 2.02 -25.44
C THR A 300 0.23 1.73 -23.95
N VAL A 301 0.06 2.75 -23.11
CA VAL A 301 0.07 2.57 -21.65
C VAL A 301 -1.34 2.22 -21.19
N HIS A 302 -1.47 1.12 -20.46
CA HIS A 302 -2.73 0.68 -19.87
C HIS A 302 -2.67 0.79 -18.36
N PHE A 303 -3.68 1.40 -17.76
CA PHE A 303 -3.89 1.42 -16.32
C PHE A 303 -4.99 0.42 -15.99
N GLN A 304 -4.69 -0.56 -15.13
CA GLN A 304 -5.65 -1.57 -14.72
C GLN A 304 -5.57 -1.76 -13.21
N ALA A 305 -6.75 -1.80 -12.57
CA ALA A 305 -6.89 -2.28 -11.21
C ALA A 305 -7.21 -3.78 -11.29
N MET A 306 -6.38 -4.61 -10.67
CA MET A 306 -6.57 -6.07 -10.60
C MET A 306 -6.53 -6.52 -9.14
N HIS A 307 -7.21 -7.62 -8.84
CA HIS A 307 -7.09 -8.28 -7.55
C HIS A 307 -5.82 -9.16 -7.53
N SER A 308 -5.05 -9.14 -6.44
CA SER A 308 -3.74 -9.82 -6.34
C SER A 308 -3.76 -11.34 -6.58
N ASN A 309 -4.93 -11.99 -6.52
CA ASN A 309 -5.06 -13.44 -6.73
C ASN A 309 -5.42 -13.84 -8.17
N GLU A 310 -5.66 -12.89 -9.07
CA GLU A 310 -5.88 -13.18 -10.49
C GLU A 310 -4.55 -12.95 -11.25
N LYS A 311 -3.84 -14.04 -11.55
CA LYS A 311 -2.72 -14.06 -12.49
C LYS A 311 -3.21 -14.50 -13.87
#